data_AF-A0A7K1LT51-F1
#
_entry.id   AF-A0A7K1LT51-F1
#
_cell.length_a   1.000
_cell.length_b   1.000
_cell.length_c   1.000
_cell.angle_alpha   90.00
_cell.angle_beta   90.00
_cell.angle_gamma   90.00
#
_symmetry.space_group_name_H-M   'P 1'
#
loop_
_entity.id
_entity.type
_entity.pdbx_description
1 polymer ?
#
loop_
_entity_poly.entity_id
_entity_poly.type
_entity_poly.pdbx_seq_one_letter_code
_entity_poly.pdbx_strand_id
1 'polypeptide(L)'
;IGVFAAIYHPVGTAMLVAHAENRGREIGINGMWGNLGVAFAALLTGFLTAHFGWRAAFILPGGVAILLGIGFFFCVREEPSPHLSAKAAARGEDSVGLSMRRVFGVLALVTATGGVVFNASTVTYPKLFQERLSDWLASPQTLGVVVSLAYAFGAVAQLIMGRL
;
A
#
# COMPACT_ATOMS: atom_id res chain seq x y z
N ILE A 1 -10.56 -2.93 13.01
CA ILE A 1 -9.81 -2.58 11.77
C ILE A 1 -8.84 -3.69 11.35
N GLY A 2 -7.94 -4.15 12.23
CA GLY A 2 -6.86 -5.10 11.86
C GLY A 2 -7.27 -6.37 11.11
N VAL A 3 -8.32 -7.08 11.54
CA VAL A 3 -8.79 -8.31 10.87
C VAL A 3 -9.30 -8.04 9.45
N PHE A 4 -10.05 -6.96 9.25
CA PHE A 4 -10.60 -6.61 7.93
C PHE A 4 -9.53 -6.07 6.97
N ALA A 5 -8.53 -5.35 7.49
CA ALA A 5 -7.41 -4.85 6.67
C ALA A 5 -6.45 -5.97 6.25
N ALA A 6 -6.28 -7.00 7.08
CA ALA A 6 -5.33 -8.09 6.81
C ALA A 6 -5.68 -8.95 5.59
N ILE A 7 -6.92 -8.92 5.11
CA ILE A 7 -7.40 -9.72 3.97
C ILE A 7 -6.81 -9.22 2.64
N TYR A 8 -6.47 -7.93 2.55
CA TYR A 8 -5.96 -7.31 1.34
C TYR A 8 -4.65 -7.94 0.84
N HIS A 9 -3.69 -8.17 1.73
CA HIS A 9 -2.39 -8.73 1.33
C HIS A 9 -2.47 -10.16 0.78
N PRO A 10 -3.09 -11.15 1.46
CA PRO A 10 -3.17 -12.51 0.95
C PRO A 10 -4.14 -12.67 -0.22
N VAL A 11 -5.30 -11.99 -0.19
CA VAL A 11 -6.34 -12.18 -1.23
C VAL A 11 -6.16 -11.18 -2.37
N GLY A 12 -6.06 -9.89 -2.09
CA GLY A 12 -5.97 -8.83 -3.10
C GLY A 12 -4.70 -8.93 -3.96
N THR A 13 -3.54 -9.13 -3.34
CA THR A 13 -2.28 -9.30 -4.10
C THR A 13 -2.32 -10.57 -4.97
N ALA A 14 -2.89 -11.67 -4.45
CA ALA A 14 -3.02 -12.90 -5.22
C ALA A 14 -3.96 -12.73 -6.42
N MET A 15 -5.10 -12.05 -6.25
CA MET A 15 -6.04 -11.72 -7.33
C MET A 15 -5.39 -10.86 -8.40
N LEU A 16 -4.61 -9.84 -8.00
CA LEU A 16 -3.87 -8.98 -8.93
C LEU A 16 -2.85 -9.78 -9.73
N VAL A 17 -2.02 -10.58 -9.06
CA VAL A 17 -0.95 -11.37 -9.70
C VAL A 17 -1.51 -12.47 -10.60
N ALA A 18 -2.70 -12.99 -10.31
CA ALA A 18 -3.37 -14.01 -11.13
C ALA A 18 -3.86 -13.46 -12.47
N HIS A 19 -4.20 -12.17 -12.54
CA HIS A 19 -4.71 -11.50 -13.76
C HIS A 19 -3.68 -10.56 -14.41
N ALA A 20 -2.50 -10.40 -13.82
CA ALA A 20 -1.45 -9.54 -14.33
C ALA A 20 -0.69 -10.18 -15.51
N GLU A 21 -0.66 -9.49 -16.65
CA GLU A 21 0.24 -9.83 -17.78
C GLU A 21 1.71 -9.59 -17.41
N ASN A 22 2.00 -8.44 -16.78
CA ASN A 22 3.34 -8.04 -16.33
C ASN A 22 3.36 -7.87 -14.81
N ARG A 23 3.60 -8.96 -14.07
CA ARG A 23 3.53 -9.00 -12.60
C ARG A 23 4.33 -7.89 -11.91
N GLY A 24 5.55 -7.60 -12.36
CA GLY A 24 6.39 -6.55 -11.76
C GLY A 24 5.77 -5.16 -11.87
N ARG A 25 5.26 -4.80 -13.06
CA ARG A 25 4.58 -3.52 -13.31
C ARG A 25 3.29 -3.39 -12.51
N GLU A 26 2.45 -4.42 -12.50
CA GLU A 26 1.17 -4.39 -11.79
C GLU A 26 1.36 -4.31 -10.27
N ILE A 27 2.32 -5.07 -9.72
CA ILE A 27 2.71 -4.95 -8.30
C ILE A 27 3.27 -3.55 -8.01
N GLY A 28 4.07 -2.97 -8.91
CA GLY A 28 4.60 -1.62 -8.77
C GLY A 28 3.51 -0.54 -8.73
N ILE A 29 2.51 -0.64 -9.62
CA ILE A 29 1.34 0.27 -9.63
C ILE A 29 0.55 0.12 -8.32
N ASN A 30 0.33 -1.11 -7.86
CA ASN A 30 -0.35 -1.38 -6.61
C ASN A 30 0.39 -0.77 -5.40
N GLY A 31 1.72 -0.95 -5.34
CA GLY A 31 2.57 -0.37 -4.31
C GLY A 31 2.55 1.15 -4.30
N MET A 32 2.59 1.78 -5.48
CA MET A 32 2.48 3.24 -5.62
C MET A 32 1.18 3.75 -4.99
N TRP A 33 0.02 3.17 -5.35
CA TRP A 33 -1.26 3.60 -4.79
C TRP A 33 -1.34 3.41 -3.28
N GLY A 34 -0.74 2.34 -2.73
CA GLY A 34 -0.62 2.13 -1.30
C GLY A 34 0.15 3.26 -0.60
N ASN A 35 1.32 3.61 -1.12
CA ASN A 35 2.15 4.68 -0.55
C ASN A 35 1.54 6.08 -0.74
N LEU A 36 0.91 6.31 -1.89
CA LEU A 36 0.19 7.55 -2.15
C LEU A 36 -0.99 7.70 -1.17
N GLY A 37 -1.68 6.60 -0.85
CA GLY A 37 -2.71 6.55 0.20
C GLY A 37 -2.18 6.98 1.56
N VAL A 38 -0.99 6.52 1.97
CA VAL A 38 -0.34 6.94 3.21
C VAL A 38 0.00 8.43 3.19
N ALA A 39 0.51 8.94 2.07
CA ALA A 39 0.82 10.35 1.89
C ALA A 39 -0.44 11.23 2.04
N PHE A 40 -1.54 10.86 1.38
CA PHE A 40 -2.80 11.60 1.45
C PHE A 40 -3.52 11.42 2.78
N ALA A 41 -3.36 10.28 3.46
CA ALA A 41 -4.02 10.02 4.73
C ALA A 41 -3.68 11.07 5.79
N ALA A 42 -2.40 11.44 5.92
CA ALA A 42 -1.97 12.46 6.87
C ALA A 42 -2.61 13.82 6.59
N LEU A 43 -2.59 14.27 5.32
CA LEU A 43 -3.20 15.54 4.91
C LEU A 43 -4.71 15.55 5.11
N LEU A 44 -5.39 14.53 4.60
CA LEU A 44 -6.85 14.45 4.67
C LEU A 44 -7.31 14.37 6.13
N THR A 45 -6.63 13.58 6.96
CA THR A 45 -6.92 13.46 8.39
C THR A 45 -6.71 14.79 9.11
N GLY A 46 -5.59 15.47 8.84
CA GLY A 46 -5.30 16.79 9.43
C GLY A 46 -6.35 17.84 9.05
N PHE A 47 -6.68 17.92 7.77
CA PHE A 47 -7.71 18.84 7.24
C PHE A 47 -9.09 18.56 7.85
N LEU A 48 -9.53 17.30 7.82
CA LEU A 48 -10.84 16.92 8.34
C LEU A 48 -10.94 17.15 9.85
N THR A 49 -9.88 16.84 10.59
CA THR A 49 -9.86 17.06 12.04
C THR A 49 -9.92 18.55 12.39
N ALA A 50 -9.19 19.39 11.65
CA ALA A 50 -9.15 20.83 11.90
C ALA A 50 -10.47 21.56 11.60
N HIS A 51 -11.21 21.14 10.57
CA HIS A 51 -12.42 21.84 10.12
C HIS A 51 -13.74 21.16 10.53
N PHE A 52 -13.75 19.84 10.65
CA PHE A 52 -14.97 19.04 10.87
C PHE A 52 -14.88 18.16 12.12
N GLY A 53 -13.77 18.24 12.87
CA GLY A 53 -13.52 17.47 14.07
C GLY A 53 -13.05 16.04 13.81
N TRP A 54 -12.53 15.40 14.86
CA TRP A 54 -11.91 14.07 14.77
C TRP A 54 -12.86 12.98 14.26
N ARG A 55 -14.17 13.09 14.51
CA ARG A 55 -15.17 12.11 14.06
C ARG A 55 -15.28 12.07 12.53
N ALA A 56 -15.23 13.23 11.88
CA ALA A 56 -15.32 13.34 10.42
C ALA A 56 -14.12 12.68 9.72
N ALA A 57 -12.94 12.74 10.34
CA ALA A 57 -11.73 12.09 9.84
C ALA A 57 -11.82 10.55 9.79
N PHE A 58 -12.73 9.94 10.56
CA PHE A 58 -13.03 8.50 10.46
C PHE A 58 -14.22 8.20 9.55
N ILE A 59 -15.31 8.96 9.68
CA ILE A 59 -16.57 8.67 8.98
C ILE A 59 -16.42 8.89 7.48
N LEU A 60 -15.80 9.99 7.04
CA LEU A 60 -15.72 10.32 5.62
C LEU A 60 -14.85 9.33 4.83
N PRO A 61 -13.58 9.07 5.21
CA PRO A 61 -12.77 8.06 4.50
C PRO A 61 -13.36 6.65 4.61
N GLY A 62 -13.95 6.31 5.76
CA GLY A 62 -14.63 5.02 5.96
C GLY A 62 -15.84 4.85 5.02
N GLY A 63 -16.65 5.89 4.86
CA GLY A 63 -17.77 5.90 3.93
C GLY A 63 -17.33 5.72 2.47
N VAL A 64 -16.28 6.44 2.05
CA VAL A 64 -15.70 6.29 0.71
C VAL A 64 -15.20 4.86 0.49
N ALA A 65 -14.50 4.28 1.47
CA ALA A 65 -14.01 2.91 1.38
C ALA A 65 -15.15 1.88 1.24
N ILE A 66 -16.26 2.07 1.97
CA ILE A 66 -17.46 1.22 1.84
C ILE A 66 -18.07 1.34 0.45
N LEU A 67 -18.25 2.57 -0.06
CA LEU A 67 -18.82 2.79 -1.39
C LEU A 67 -17.96 2.16 -2.49
N LEU A 68 -16.63 2.29 -2.40
CA LEU A 68 -15.70 1.63 -3.32
C LEU A 68 -15.78 0.11 -3.21
N GLY A 69 -15.90 -0.45 -2.00
CA GLY A 69 -16.07 -1.89 -1.79
C GLY A 69 -17.37 -2.42 -2.41
N ILE A 70 -18.47 -1.67 -2.28
CA ILE A 70 -19.75 -1.98 -2.92
C ILE A 70 -19.62 -1.90 -4.45
N GLY A 71 -19.01 -0.84 -4.97
CA GLY A 71 -18.76 -0.70 -6.41
C GLY A 71 -17.90 -1.85 -6.96
N PHE A 72 -16.84 -2.22 -6.24
CA PHE A 72 -16.00 -3.35 -6.59
C PHE A 72 -16.79 -4.66 -6.61
N PHE A 73 -17.65 -4.90 -5.61
CA PHE A 73 -18.52 -6.08 -5.56
C PHE A 73 -19.41 -6.21 -6.81
N PHE A 74 -19.95 -5.10 -7.31
CA PHE A 74 -20.78 -5.12 -8.53
C PHE A 74 -19.98 -5.22 -9.84
N CYS A 75 -18.73 -4.74 -9.84
CA CYS A 75 -17.87 -4.77 -11.03
C CYS A 75 -17.12 -6.09 -11.21
N VAL A 76 -16.86 -6.83 -10.12
CA VAL A 76 -16.15 -8.11 -10.19
C VAL A 76 -17.12 -9.19 -10.68
N ARG A 77 -16.87 -9.68 -11.90
CA ARG A 77 -17.46 -10.93 -12.38
C ARG A 77 -16.55 -12.07 -11.96
N GLU A 78 -17.14 -13.16 -11.49
CA GLU A 78 -16.44 -14.42 -11.25
C GLU A 78 -15.97 -15.00 -12.60
N GLU A 79 -14.85 -14.51 -13.10
CA GLU A 79 -14.19 -15.10 -14.25
C GLU A 79 -13.13 -16.10 -13.77
N PRO A 80 -13.19 -17.37 -14.22
CA PRO A 80 -12.10 -18.31 -13.99
C PRO A 80 -10.85 -17.74 -14.62
N SER A 81 -9.81 -17.46 -13.83
CA SER A 81 -8.64 -16.74 -14.33
C SER A 81 -7.95 -17.55 -15.45
N PRO A 82 -7.84 -17.02 -16.68
CA PRO A 82 -7.31 -17.76 -17.83
C PRO A 82 -5.85 -18.20 -17.62
N HIS A 83 -5.10 -17.45 -16.80
CA HIS A 83 -3.67 -17.62 -16.62
C HIS A 83 -3.28 -18.59 -15.48
N LEU A 84 -4.17 -18.88 -14.52
CA LEU A 84 -3.90 -19.92 -13.51
C LEU A 84 -3.98 -21.32 -14.14
N SER A 85 -4.95 -21.56 -15.02
CA SER A 85 -5.13 -22.87 -15.66
C SER A 85 -3.99 -23.19 -16.64
N ALA A 86 -3.63 -22.25 -17.53
CA ALA A 86 -2.58 -22.45 -18.52
C ALA A 86 -1.18 -22.61 -17.89
N LYS A 87 -0.89 -21.90 -16.79
CA LYS A 87 0.44 -21.93 -16.15
C LYS A 87 0.54 -22.99 -15.05
N ALA A 88 -0.55 -23.39 -14.40
CA ALA A 88 -0.54 -24.58 -13.53
C ALA A 88 -0.21 -25.85 -14.33
N ALA A 89 -0.71 -25.95 -15.57
CA ALA A 89 -0.33 -27.01 -16.50
C ALA A 89 1.17 -26.95 -16.88
N ALA A 90 1.74 -25.76 -17.10
CA ALA A 90 3.15 -25.58 -17.44
C ALA A 90 4.12 -25.68 -16.24
N ARG A 91 3.65 -25.48 -15.01
CA ARG A 91 4.49 -25.52 -13.78
C ARG A 91 4.65 -26.93 -13.20
N GLY A 92 4.02 -27.93 -13.81
CA GLY A 92 4.11 -29.33 -13.42
C GLY A 92 5.47 -29.98 -13.68
N GLU A 93 6.35 -29.34 -14.46
CA GLU A 93 7.61 -29.98 -14.91
C GLU A 93 8.89 -29.37 -14.28
N ASP A 94 8.87 -28.12 -13.79
CA ASP A 94 10.09 -27.39 -13.34
C ASP A 94 10.03 -26.84 -11.89
N SER A 95 9.32 -27.49 -10.97
CA SER A 95 9.40 -27.09 -9.55
C SER A 95 10.71 -27.60 -8.93
N VAL A 96 11.77 -26.80 -9.04
CA VAL A 96 12.97 -26.94 -8.21
C VAL A 96 12.51 -27.10 -6.75
N GLY A 97 12.97 -28.16 -6.07
CA GLY A 97 12.61 -28.55 -4.70
C GLY A 97 13.02 -27.54 -3.62
N LEU A 98 12.61 -26.29 -3.76
CA LEU A 98 12.75 -25.24 -2.76
C LEU A 98 11.85 -25.59 -1.58
N SER A 99 12.48 -25.86 -0.43
CA SER A 99 11.76 -26.06 0.82
C SER A 99 10.87 -24.85 1.10
N MET A 100 9.56 -25.07 1.12
CA MET A 100 8.55 -24.04 1.42
C MET A 100 8.86 -23.29 2.73
N ARG A 101 9.50 -23.98 3.69
CA ARG A 101 9.97 -23.40 4.95
C ARG A 101 11.07 -22.35 4.76
N ARG A 102 11.99 -22.55 3.81
CA ARG A 102 13.02 -21.56 3.47
C ARG A 102 12.42 -20.36 2.75
N VAL A 103 11.55 -20.60 1.77
CA VAL A 103 10.85 -19.52 1.03
C VAL A 103 10.06 -18.66 2.00
N PHE A 104 9.28 -19.29 2.88
CA PHE A 104 8.54 -18.59 3.93
C PHE A 104 9.47 -17.82 4.88
N GLY A 105 10.57 -18.45 5.35
CA GLY A 105 11.53 -17.80 6.25
C GLY A 105 12.19 -16.55 5.65
N VAL A 106 12.62 -16.62 4.38
CA VAL A 106 13.21 -15.47 3.68
C VAL A 106 12.17 -14.37 3.48
N LEU A 107 10.97 -14.70 3.01
CA LEU A 107 9.88 -13.73 2.83
C LEU A 107 9.50 -13.06 4.14
N ALA A 108 9.36 -13.82 5.23
CA ALA A 108 9.04 -13.29 6.55
C ALA A 108 10.12 -12.33 7.05
N LEU A 109 11.39 -12.69 6.91
CA LEU A 109 12.51 -11.84 7.33
C LEU A 109 12.57 -10.53 6.53
N VAL A 110 12.47 -10.61 5.21
CA VAL A 110 12.48 -9.44 4.32
C VAL A 110 11.29 -8.53 4.61
N THR A 111 10.10 -9.10 4.76
CA THR A 111 8.87 -8.35 5.07
C THR A 111 8.93 -7.70 6.45
N ALA A 112 9.43 -8.41 7.46
CA ALA A 112 9.60 -7.87 8.81
C ALA A 112 10.58 -6.69 8.81
N THR A 113 11.73 -6.85 8.15
CA THR A 113 12.76 -5.81 8.07
C THR A 113 12.24 -4.58 7.32
N GLY A 114 11.60 -4.79 6.16
CA GLY A 114 10.97 -3.74 5.38
C GLY A 114 9.86 -3.02 6.17
N GLY A 115 9.04 -3.77 6.92
CA GLY A 115 7.99 -3.22 7.76
C GLY A 115 8.52 -2.36 8.91
N VAL A 116 9.65 -2.74 9.52
CA VAL A 116 10.32 -1.94 10.56
C VAL A 116 10.85 -0.64 9.97
N VAL A 117 11.57 -0.70 8.85
CA VAL A 117 12.09 0.49 8.17
C VAL A 117 10.95 1.44 7.78
N PHE A 118 9.88 0.90 7.20
CA PHE A 118 8.71 1.67 6.81
C PHE A 118 8.07 2.36 8.02
N ASN A 119 7.78 1.61 9.09
CA ASN A 119 7.18 2.18 10.30
C ASN A 119 8.08 3.25 10.93
N ALA A 120 9.39 2.98 11.02
CA ALA A 120 10.36 3.94 11.52
C ALA A 120 10.33 5.25 10.72
N SER A 121 10.37 5.18 9.38
CA SER A 121 10.24 6.36 8.53
C SER A 121 8.91 7.09 8.74
N THR A 122 7.78 6.38 8.81
CA THR A 122 6.45 6.99 9.02
C THR A 122 6.26 7.71 10.34
N VAL A 123 6.90 7.23 11.41
CA VAL A 123 6.80 7.82 12.74
C VAL A 123 7.85 8.91 12.93
N THR A 124 9.08 8.69 12.46
CA THR A 124 10.21 9.58 12.74
C THR A 124 10.24 10.79 11.82
N TYR A 125 9.90 10.67 10.53
CA TYR A 125 10.03 11.79 9.59
C TYR A 125 9.19 13.02 9.95
N PRO A 126 7.90 12.91 10.31
CA PRO A 126 7.11 14.09 10.70
C PRO A 126 7.72 14.82 11.89
N LYS A 127 8.21 14.07 12.87
CA LYS A 127 8.81 14.62 14.10
C LYS A 127 10.17 15.26 13.85
N LEU A 128 11.00 14.63 13.01
CA LEU A 128 12.29 15.16 12.59
C LEU A 128 12.13 16.47 11.81
N PHE A 129 11.16 16.54 10.89
CA PHE A 129 10.85 17.78 10.18
C PHE A 129 10.29 18.85 11.11
N GLN A 130 9.45 18.47 12.08
CA GLN A 130 8.95 19.43 13.07
C GLN A 130 10.08 20.04 13.91
N GLU A 131 11.05 19.25 14.36
CA GLU A 131 12.17 19.75 15.17
C GLU A 131 13.16 20.57 14.34
N ARG A 132 13.54 20.08 13.14
CA ARG A 132 14.61 20.67 12.33
C ARG A 132 14.16 21.81 11.41
N LEU A 133 12.90 21.83 11.01
CA LEU A 133 12.31 22.91 10.21
C LEU A 133 11.36 23.78 11.03
N SER A 134 11.39 23.72 12.37
CA SER A 134 10.56 24.55 13.26
C SER A 134 10.66 26.05 12.94
N ASP A 135 11.85 26.54 12.57
CA ASP A 135 12.08 27.93 12.20
C ASP A 135 11.46 28.33 10.84
N TRP A 136 11.27 27.36 9.92
CA TRP A 136 10.75 27.59 8.56
C TRP A 136 9.30 27.12 8.36
N LEU A 137 8.80 26.21 9.20
CA LEU A 137 7.49 25.57 9.11
C LEU A 137 6.67 25.86 10.38
N ALA A 138 6.45 27.13 10.68
CA ALA A 138 5.71 27.60 11.85
C ALA A 138 4.22 27.15 11.88
N SER A 139 3.68 26.64 10.75
CA SER A 139 2.29 26.17 10.67
C SER A 139 2.20 24.63 10.55
N PRO A 140 1.33 23.96 11.32
CA PRO A 140 1.06 22.52 11.20
C PRO A 140 0.63 22.09 9.79
N GLN A 141 -0.01 22.99 9.04
CA GLN A 141 -0.48 22.76 7.68
C GLN A 141 0.70 22.60 6.71
N THR A 142 1.72 23.47 6.82
CA THR A 142 2.92 23.40 5.96
C THR A 142 3.74 22.14 6.23
N LEU A 143 3.80 21.66 7.48
CA LEU A 143 4.46 20.40 7.82
C LEU A 143 3.78 19.21 7.14
N GLY A 144 2.45 19.17 7.15
CA GLY A 144 1.68 18.13 6.46
C GLY A 144 1.96 18.08 4.96
N VAL A 145 2.05 19.24 4.30
CA VAL A 145 2.36 19.32 2.86
C VAL A 145 3.74 18.77 2.54
N VAL A 146 4.77 19.14 3.33
CA VAL A 146 6.15 18.69 3.11
C VAL A 146 6.27 17.17 3.29
N VAL A 147 5.66 16.62 4.35
CA VAL A 147 5.65 15.17 4.61
C VAL A 147 4.98 14.42 3.46
N SER A 148 3.83 14.90 2.98
CA SER A 148 3.11 14.25 1.89
C SER A 148 3.83 14.35 0.55
N LEU A 149 4.52 15.45 0.25
CA LEU A 149 5.37 15.54 -0.93
C LEU A 149 6.52 14.54 -0.88
N ALA A 150 7.15 14.35 0.28
CA ALA A 150 8.21 13.36 0.45
C ALA A 150 7.69 11.93 0.21
N TYR A 151 6.52 11.58 0.75
CA TYR A 151 5.91 10.27 0.50
C TYR A 151 5.43 10.10 -0.96
N ALA A 152 4.89 11.15 -1.57
CA ALA A 152 4.47 11.11 -2.97
C ALA A 152 5.67 10.87 -3.91
N PHE A 153 6.81 11.50 -3.64
CA PHE A 153 8.04 11.24 -4.40
C PHE A 153 8.51 9.78 -4.25
N GLY A 154 8.49 9.25 -3.01
CA GLY A 154 8.78 7.84 -2.76
C GLY A 154 7.83 6.88 -3.49
N ALA A 155 6.54 7.22 -3.57
CA ALA A 155 5.55 6.44 -4.30
C ALA A 155 5.82 6.42 -5.82
N VAL A 156 6.20 7.56 -6.41
CA VAL A 156 6.54 7.64 -7.85
C VAL A 156 7.83 6.85 -8.14
N ALA A 157 8.81 6.85 -7.25
CA ALA A 157 10.04 6.06 -7.41
C ALA A 157 9.77 4.55 -7.53
N GLN A 158 8.70 4.04 -6.91
CA GLN A 158 8.31 2.62 -7.02
C GLN A 158 7.86 2.24 -8.44
N LEU A 159 7.28 3.16 -9.21
CA LEU A 159 6.93 2.91 -10.60
C LEU A 159 8.17 2.68 -11.48
N ILE A 160 9.26 3.38 -11.17
CA ILE A 160 10.53 3.24 -11.91
C ILE A 160 11.16 1.89 -11.56
N MET A 161 11.23 1.54 -10.28
CA MET A 161 11.75 0.25 -9.82
C MET A 161 10.92 -0.94 -10.31
N GLY A 162 9.59 -0.80 -10.44
CA GLY A 162 8.74 -1.88 -10.94
C GLY A 162 8.84 -2.13 -12.46
N ARG A 163 9.54 -1.25 -13.20
CA ARG A 163 9.82 -1.41 -14.64
C ARG A 163 11.21 -1.94 -14.94
N LEU A 164 12.15 -1.80 -14.00
CA LEU A 164 13.51 -2.34 -14.05
C LEU A 164 13.50 -3.84 -13.71
#